data_AF-A0A3M1P8Z6-F1
#
_entry.id   AF-A0A3M1P8Z6-F1
#
_cell.length_a   1.000
_cell.length_b   1.000
_cell.length_c   1.000
_cell.angle_alpha   90.00
_cell.angle_beta   90.00
_cell.angle_gamma   90.00
#
_symmetry.space_group_name_H-M   'P 1'
#
loop_
_entity.id
_entity.type
_entity.pdbx_description
1 polymer ?
#
loop_
_entity_poly.entity_id
_entity_poly.type
_entity_poly.pdbx_seq_one_letter_code
_entity_poly.pdbx_strand_id
1 'polypeptide(L)'
;MAAIDPTKPKILVVDDEPDNLDLLYRTFHREYKVLRAESGPEALNILASEGGVAVIISDQRMPSMSGTEFLSLTATQYPDIIRIILTGYTDVEDLVDAINSGKVFKYVTKPWDDEELKGVVRQAVDTHNVLKARTQELQRSLRQESLLNAVTNTIRGALNYRQILQTIVETVGHMFEVDCCLLRPVHDNRLGDEVFVYRSRRITEAEEHTELAHRLDNISSLAHTVWETRDVQVIYDARSQEELVAVCPTEIGQQAYQTANIASSLVVPLICQQELMAVLALHQCETPRTWQDDEVQLVVMVADQAGLALSQAKAYEQVRSLARREALVNTITTAIRSSLDPQDIFSAITQKLGQAIHADGCALSLWTEGNEFVQCVGLHELTHDGKEVSAGAPLSEWLSGQTDAGSRHQLPLSLVPISGNPVLQRLLSTQAPVVIHDLCQHPELNVPDLPLRSPARALLVVPLLSDGKIIGSISLRQMHQPRQWLADEIDLAQA
;
A
#
# COMPACT_ATOMS: atom_id res chain seq x y z
N MET A 1 53.30 20.43 -16.39
CA MET A 1 52.23 19.55 -15.86
C MET A 1 50.98 19.83 -16.65
N ALA A 2 50.65 18.97 -17.62
CA ALA A 2 49.45 19.13 -18.44
C ALA A 2 48.22 18.73 -17.62
N ALA A 3 47.21 19.58 -17.62
CA ALA A 3 45.94 19.36 -16.92
C ALA A 3 45.24 18.09 -17.45
N ILE A 4 44.70 17.31 -16.52
CA ILE A 4 43.98 16.06 -16.77
C ILE A 4 42.63 16.41 -17.40
N ASP A 5 42.41 16.02 -18.65
CA ASP A 5 41.11 16.14 -19.32
C ASP A 5 40.20 14.96 -18.92
N PRO A 6 39.11 15.18 -18.17
CA PRO A 6 38.27 14.11 -17.61
C PRO A 6 37.42 13.37 -18.65
N THR A 7 37.50 13.72 -19.94
CA THR A 7 36.64 13.18 -21.01
C THR A 7 37.25 12.03 -21.81
N LYS A 8 38.57 11.79 -21.70
CA LYS A 8 39.27 10.79 -22.53
C LYS A 8 39.12 9.38 -21.96
N PRO A 9 38.79 8.36 -22.78
CA PRO A 9 38.79 6.97 -22.34
C PRO A 9 40.17 6.58 -21.81
N LYS A 10 40.20 5.80 -20.73
CA LYS A 10 41.44 5.31 -20.13
C LYS A 10 41.88 4.03 -20.81
N ILE A 11 43.16 3.96 -21.20
CA ILE A 11 43.79 2.73 -21.65
C ILE A 11 44.98 2.41 -20.74
N LEU A 12 45.21 1.13 -20.47
CA LEU A 12 46.37 0.66 -19.72
C LEU A 12 47.32 -0.04 -20.66
N VAL A 13 48.57 0.40 -20.65
CA VAL A 13 49.66 -0.22 -21.41
C VAL A 13 50.60 -0.90 -20.43
N VAL A 14 50.92 -2.16 -20.69
CA VAL A 14 51.78 -3.01 -19.87
C VAL A 14 52.87 -3.62 -20.74
N ASP A 15 54.12 -3.30 -20.46
CA ASP A 15 55.29 -3.81 -21.17
C ASP A 15 56.51 -3.62 -20.25
N ASP A 16 57.39 -4.61 -20.17
CA ASP A 16 58.57 -4.57 -19.29
C ASP A 16 59.72 -3.72 -19.87
N GLU A 17 59.67 -3.41 -21.17
CA GLU A 17 60.63 -2.53 -21.82
C GLU A 17 60.13 -1.07 -21.79
N PRO A 18 60.85 -0.15 -21.11
CA PRO A 18 60.44 1.25 -21.02
C PRO A 18 60.30 1.95 -22.37
N ASP A 19 61.10 1.55 -23.36
CA ASP A 19 61.05 2.11 -24.73
C ASP A 19 59.72 1.79 -25.43
N ASN A 20 59.18 0.59 -25.23
CA ASN A 20 57.88 0.19 -25.78
C ASN A 20 56.74 0.97 -25.12
N LEU A 21 56.79 1.13 -23.79
CA LEU A 21 55.83 1.95 -23.04
C LEU A 21 55.82 3.40 -23.53
N ASP A 22 57.01 3.96 -23.79
CA ASP A 22 57.16 5.33 -24.27
C ASP A 22 56.65 5.51 -25.70
N LEU A 23 56.88 4.52 -26.57
CA LEU A 23 56.33 4.47 -27.93
C LEU A 23 54.79 4.43 -27.90
N LEU A 24 54.20 3.46 -27.17
CA LEU A 24 52.75 3.31 -27.07
C LEU A 24 52.10 4.55 -26.44
N TYR A 25 52.74 5.16 -25.45
CA TYR A 25 52.27 6.44 -24.93
C TYR A 25 52.28 7.54 -26.00
N ARG A 26 53.36 7.69 -26.76
CA ARG A 26 53.42 8.71 -27.84
C ARG A 26 52.34 8.46 -28.89
N THR A 27 52.05 7.20 -29.22
CA THR A 27 50.99 6.83 -30.16
C THR A 27 49.59 7.21 -29.65
N PHE A 28 49.31 7.08 -28.35
CA PHE A 28 47.94 7.17 -27.81
C PHE A 28 47.60 8.38 -26.91
N HIS A 29 48.58 9.08 -26.34
CA HIS A 29 48.35 10.16 -25.34
C HIS A 29 47.47 11.33 -25.84
N ARG A 30 47.35 11.51 -27.16
CA ARG A 30 46.50 12.56 -27.74
C ARG A 30 45.03 12.22 -27.64
N GLU A 31 44.65 10.97 -27.86
CA GLU A 31 43.25 10.50 -27.90
C GLU A 31 42.79 9.87 -26.58
N TYR A 32 43.71 9.32 -25.78
CA TYR A 32 43.38 8.53 -24.59
C TYR A 32 44.15 8.98 -23.34
N LYS A 33 43.59 8.70 -22.15
CA LYS A 33 44.37 8.75 -20.90
C LYS A 33 45.15 7.44 -20.79
N VAL A 34 46.44 7.50 -21.11
CA VAL A 34 47.33 6.33 -21.10
C VAL A 34 47.91 6.12 -19.70
N LEU A 35 47.51 5.03 -19.06
CA LEU A 35 48.14 4.49 -17.85
C LEU A 35 49.25 3.54 -18.28
N ARG A 36 50.35 3.51 -17.54
CA ARG A 36 51.53 2.70 -17.86
C ARG A 36 51.88 1.79 -16.68
N ALA A 37 52.31 0.58 -16.97
CA ALA A 37 52.83 -0.36 -15.99
C ALA A 37 54.01 -1.13 -16.60
N GLU A 38 55.05 -1.39 -15.82
CA GLU A 38 56.23 -2.14 -16.25
C GLU A 38 56.09 -3.65 -15.98
N SER A 39 55.01 -4.06 -15.32
CA SER A 39 54.76 -5.47 -15.01
C SER A 39 53.28 -5.79 -14.78
N GLY A 40 52.89 -7.06 -14.93
CA GLY A 40 51.53 -7.54 -14.62
C GLY A 40 51.05 -7.21 -13.19
N PRO A 41 51.86 -7.43 -12.13
CA PRO A 41 51.48 -7.06 -10.76
C PRO A 41 51.25 -5.56 -10.56
N GLU A 42 52.07 -4.71 -11.16
CA GLU A 42 51.88 -3.25 -11.12
C GLU A 42 50.60 -2.84 -11.85
N ALA A 43 50.34 -3.46 -13.02
CA ALA A 43 49.12 -3.23 -13.79
C ALA A 43 47.85 -3.56 -12.99
N LEU A 44 47.85 -4.65 -12.22
CA LEU A 44 46.74 -5.00 -11.33
C LEU A 44 46.53 -3.95 -10.22
N ASN A 45 47.60 -3.42 -9.64
CA ASN A 45 47.50 -2.35 -8.63
C ASN A 45 46.93 -1.05 -9.23
N ILE A 46 47.27 -0.74 -10.47
CA ILE A 46 46.72 0.41 -11.20
C ILE A 46 45.24 0.19 -11.49
N LEU A 47 44.82 -1.00 -11.94
CA LEU A 47 43.41 -1.33 -12.16
C LEU A 47 42.58 -1.19 -10.87
N ALA A 48 43.13 -1.61 -9.74
CA ALA A 48 42.47 -1.51 -8.44
C ALA A 48 42.33 -0.05 -7.94
N SER A 49 43.22 0.86 -8.34
CA SER A 49 43.26 2.24 -7.85
C SER A 49 42.62 3.27 -8.78
N GLU A 50 42.81 3.15 -10.10
CA GLU A 50 42.37 4.16 -11.08
C GLU A 50 40.94 3.94 -11.60
N GLY A 51 40.46 2.70 -11.67
CA GLY A 51 39.10 2.35 -12.13
C GLY A 51 38.73 2.81 -13.55
N GLY A 52 37.75 2.14 -14.18
CA GLY A 52 37.16 2.57 -15.46
C GLY A 52 38.13 2.56 -16.66
N VAL A 53 39.07 1.61 -16.68
CA VAL A 53 39.93 1.36 -17.85
C VAL A 53 39.10 0.67 -18.94
N ALA A 54 39.14 1.19 -20.16
CA ALA A 54 38.38 0.65 -21.29
C ALA A 54 39.13 -0.48 -22.00
N VAL A 55 40.44 -0.29 -22.19
CA VAL A 55 41.30 -1.21 -22.96
C VAL A 55 42.61 -1.45 -22.23
N ILE A 56 43.05 -2.71 -22.22
CA ILE A 56 44.39 -3.12 -21.81
C ILE A 56 45.18 -3.52 -23.06
N ILE A 57 46.40 -3.05 -23.17
CA ILE A 57 47.40 -3.47 -24.16
C ILE A 57 48.56 -4.04 -23.36
N SER A 58 48.80 -5.35 -23.46
CA SER A 58 49.85 -6.04 -22.70
C SER A 58 50.84 -6.69 -23.65
N ASP A 59 52.13 -6.61 -23.35
CA ASP A 59 53.09 -7.53 -23.93
C ASP A 59 52.83 -8.97 -23.45
N GLN A 60 53.20 -9.95 -24.28
CA GLN A 60 53.09 -11.36 -23.96
C GLN A 60 54.19 -11.83 -23.00
N ARG A 61 55.43 -11.38 -23.19
CA ARG A 61 56.62 -11.89 -22.49
C ARG A 61 57.15 -10.88 -21.50
N MET A 62 56.51 -10.82 -20.33
CA MET A 62 56.96 -9.97 -19.23
C MET A 62 57.57 -10.82 -18.09
N PRO A 63 58.58 -10.30 -17.36
CA PRO A 63 59.11 -10.94 -16.17
C PRO A 63 58.04 -11.13 -15.09
N SER A 64 58.19 -12.20 -14.30
CA SER A 64 57.31 -12.59 -13.18
C SER A 64 55.91 -13.09 -13.56
N MET A 65 55.22 -12.44 -14.51
CA MET A 65 53.87 -12.80 -14.94
C MET A 65 53.72 -12.56 -16.44
N SER A 66 53.27 -13.58 -17.19
CA SER A 66 53.05 -13.45 -18.64
C SER A 66 51.83 -12.58 -18.96
N GLY A 67 51.78 -12.04 -20.18
CA GLY A 67 50.63 -11.28 -20.67
C GLY A 67 49.34 -12.08 -20.63
N THR A 68 49.35 -13.32 -21.12
CA THR A 68 48.17 -14.22 -21.07
C THR A 68 47.71 -14.55 -19.64
N GLU A 69 48.63 -14.67 -18.68
CA GLU A 69 48.31 -14.88 -17.27
C GLU A 69 47.65 -13.64 -16.66
N PHE A 70 48.25 -12.46 -16.86
CA PHE A 70 47.68 -11.18 -16.46
C PHE A 70 46.28 -10.94 -17.06
N LEU A 71 46.13 -11.17 -18.37
CA LEU A 71 44.85 -11.01 -19.07
C LEU A 71 43.80 -12.04 -18.63
N SER A 72 44.22 -13.24 -18.18
CA SER A 72 43.32 -14.24 -17.60
C SER A 72 42.78 -13.79 -16.23
N LEU A 73 43.61 -13.18 -15.39
CA LEU A 73 43.18 -12.65 -14.10
C LEU A 73 42.20 -11.48 -14.26
N THR A 74 42.51 -10.56 -15.18
CA THR A 74 41.63 -9.41 -15.48
C THR A 74 40.31 -9.83 -16.14
N ALA A 75 40.30 -10.91 -16.93
CA ALA A 75 39.06 -11.48 -17.49
C ALA A 75 37.99 -11.78 -16.43
N THR A 76 38.43 -12.18 -15.24
CA THR A 76 37.56 -12.62 -14.14
C THR A 76 37.13 -11.45 -13.27
N GLN A 77 38.06 -10.54 -12.96
CA GLN A 77 37.81 -9.41 -12.05
C GLN A 77 37.20 -8.20 -12.75
N TYR A 78 37.51 -8.01 -14.04
CA TYR A 78 37.12 -6.84 -14.84
C TYR A 78 36.61 -7.28 -16.22
N PRO A 79 35.44 -7.95 -16.27
CA PRO A 79 34.93 -8.60 -17.49
C PRO A 79 34.57 -7.61 -18.61
N ASP A 80 34.33 -6.34 -18.28
CA ASP A 80 34.00 -5.27 -19.21
C ASP A 80 35.22 -4.70 -19.94
N ILE A 81 36.45 -4.97 -19.48
CA ILE A 81 37.67 -4.45 -20.08
C ILE A 81 38.05 -5.26 -21.33
N ILE A 82 38.30 -4.54 -22.43
CA ILE A 82 38.75 -5.14 -23.68
C ILE A 82 40.27 -5.31 -23.65
N ARG A 83 40.75 -6.48 -24.07
CA ARG A 83 42.14 -6.90 -23.83
C ARG A 83 42.84 -7.18 -25.15
N ILE A 84 43.93 -6.47 -25.42
CA ILE A 84 44.79 -6.61 -26.59
C ILE A 84 46.14 -7.13 -26.12
N ILE A 85 46.70 -8.07 -26.86
CA ILE A 85 48.02 -8.62 -26.57
C ILE A 85 49.01 -8.29 -27.70
N LEU A 86 50.20 -7.84 -27.31
CA LEU A 86 51.33 -7.62 -28.21
C LEU A 86 52.22 -8.86 -28.13
N THR A 87 52.58 -9.43 -29.28
CA THR A 87 53.29 -10.71 -29.35
C THR A 87 54.40 -10.69 -30.39
N GLY A 88 55.51 -11.37 -30.11
CA GLY A 88 56.55 -11.61 -31.12
C GLY A 88 56.21 -12.78 -32.04
N TYR A 89 56.99 -12.97 -33.10
CA TYR A 89 56.81 -14.04 -34.09
C TYR A 89 56.91 -15.48 -33.52
N THR A 90 57.27 -15.65 -32.24
CA THR A 90 57.54 -16.94 -31.61
C THR A 90 56.45 -17.46 -30.67
N ASP A 91 55.39 -16.69 -30.39
CA ASP A 91 54.45 -16.98 -29.26
C ASP A 91 53.05 -17.38 -29.73
N VAL A 92 52.96 -18.31 -30.69
CA VAL A 92 51.70 -18.63 -31.39
C VAL A 92 50.82 -19.61 -30.61
N GLU A 93 51.38 -20.57 -29.87
CA GLU A 93 50.60 -21.64 -29.21
C GLU A 93 49.73 -21.13 -28.06
N ASP A 94 50.32 -20.42 -27.09
CA ASP A 94 49.59 -19.87 -25.92
C ASP A 94 48.54 -18.81 -26.30
N LEU A 95 48.72 -18.18 -27.46
CA LEU A 95 47.86 -17.12 -27.97
C LEU A 95 46.53 -17.66 -28.50
N VAL A 96 46.57 -18.81 -29.18
CA VAL A 96 45.37 -19.45 -29.75
C VAL A 96 44.39 -19.84 -28.65
N ASP A 97 44.90 -20.39 -27.55
CA ASP A 97 44.08 -20.79 -26.40
C ASP A 97 43.50 -19.57 -25.65
N ALA A 98 44.26 -18.48 -25.55
CA ALA A 98 43.79 -17.24 -24.93
C ALA A 98 42.65 -16.58 -25.72
N ILE A 99 42.69 -16.64 -27.06
CA ILE A 99 41.62 -16.15 -27.93
C ILE A 99 40.40 -17.08 -27.86
N ASN A 100 40.60 -18.38 -28.00
CA ASN A 100 39.51 -19.37 -28.00
C ASN A 100 38.76 -19.43 -26.67
N SER A 101 39.43 -19.08 -25.56
CA SER A 101 38.79 -18.96 -24.24
C SER A 101 38.10 -17.61 -24.00
N GLY A 102 38.04 -16.72 -25.00
CA GLY A 102 37.39 -15.41 -24.91
C GLY A 102 38.11 -14.41 -24.00
N LYS A 103 39.39 -14.65 -23.69
CA LYS A 103 40.17 -13.84 -22.75
C LYS A 103 40.91 -12.68 -23.42
N VAL A 104 41.03 -12.70 -24.74
CA VAL A 104 41.73 -11.69 -25.53
C VAL A 104 40.84 -11.31 -26.71
N PHE A 105 40.69 -10.01 -26.95
CA PHE A 105 39.90 -9.45 -28.04
C PHE A 105 40.64 -9.53 -29.38
N LYS A 106 41.92 -9.13 -29.39
CA LYS A 106 42.78 -9.20 -30.58
C LYS A 106 44.25 -9.25 -30.16
N TYR A 107 45.08 -9.80 -31.03
CA TYR A 107 46.52 -9.74 -30.90
C TYR A 107 47.14 -8.89 -32.00
N VAL A 108 48.30 -8.31 -31.71
CA VAL A 108 49.08 -7.52 -32.66
C VAL A 108 50.53 -7.99 -32.60
N THR A 109 51.11 -8.26 -33.76
CA THR A 109 52.49 -8.75 -33.88
C THR A 109 53.50 -7.61 -33.79
N LYS A 110 54.60 -7.80 -33.04
CA LYS A 110 55.75 -6.89 -33.00
C LYS A 110 56.70 -7.19 -34.19
N PRO A 111 57.24 -6.18 -34.91
CA PRO A 111 56.94 -4.74 -34.80
C PRO A 111 55.58 -4.40 -35.43
N TRP A 112 54.83 -3.50 -34.81
CA TRP A 112 53.50 -3.09 -35.26
C TRP A 112 53.54 -1.82 -36.12
N ASP A 113 52.51 -1.67 -36.97
CA ASP A 113 52.21 -0.40 -37.64
C ASP A 113 51.32 0.47 -36.73
N ASP A 114 51.67 1.76 -36.61
CA ASP A 114 50.96 2.68 -35.72
C ASP A 114 49.49 2.90 -36.14
N GLU A 115 49.20 2.95 -37.44
CA GLU A 115 47.84 3.17 -37.93
C GLU A 115 46.97 1.91 -37.77
N GLU A 116 47.55 0.73 -37.99
CA GLU A 116 46.88 -0.53 -37.70
C GLU A 116 46.55 -0.67 -36.21
N LEU A 117 47.53 -0.43 -35.32
CA LEU A 117 47.33 -0.55 -33.88
C LEU A 117 46.30 0.47 -33.37
N LYS A 118 46.31 1.71 -33.88
CA LYS A 118 45.25 2.69 -33.59
C LYS A 118 43.87 2.22 -34.03
N GLY A 119 43.76 1.60 -35.21
CA GLY A 119 42.52 1.02 -35.69
C GLY A 119 41.97 -0.04 -34.74
N VAL A 120 42.85 -0.92 -34.24
CA VAL A 120 42.49 -1.98 -33.27
C VAL A 120 42.05 -1.38 -31.94
N VAL A 121 42.79 -0.40 -31.40
CA VAL A 121 42.44 0.24 -30.13
C VAL A 121 41.12 1.01 -30.22
N ARG A 122 40.87 1.69 -31.35
CA ARG A 122 39.59 2.37 -31.59
C ARG A 122 38.43 1.38 -31.57
N GLN A 123 38.55 0.26 -32.31
CA GLN A 123 37.55 -0.80 -32.33
C GLN A 123 37.33 -1.40 -30.93
N ALA A 124 38.41 -1.57 -30.15
CA ALA A 124 38.33 -2.08 -28.79
C ALA A 124 37.57 -1.11 -27.86
N VAL A 125 37.85 0.19 -27.92
CA VAL A 125 37.13 1.21 -27.13
C VAL A 125 35.65 1.27 -27.51
N ASP A 126 35.33 1.23 -28.81
CA ASP A 126 33.93 1.20 -29.27
C ASP A 126 33.20 -0.03 -28.72
N THR A 127 33.84 -1.19 -28.74
CA THR A 127 33.29 -2.43 -28.18
C THR A 127 33.08 -2.33 -26.66
N HIS A 128 34.05 -1.77 -25.93
CA HIS A 128 33.91 -1.51 -24.49
C HIS A 128 32.69 -0.63 -24.21
N ASN A 129 32.53 0.47 -24.96
CA ASN A 129 31.42 1.39 -24.77
C ASN A 129 30.06 0.72 -25.01
N VAL A 130 29.95 -0.11 -26.05
CA VAL A 130 28.72 -0.87 -26.34
C VAL A 130 28.43 -1.89 -25.22
N LEU A 131 29.42 -2.67 -24.77
CA LEU A 131 29.23 -3.65 -23.69
C LEU A 131 28.85 -2.97 -22.38
N LYS A 132 29.51 -1.86 -22.04
CA LYS A 132 29.23 -1.09 -20.83
C LYS A 132 27.82 -0.52 -20.86
N ALA A 133 27.40 0.09 -21.98
CA ALA A 133 26.05 0.62 -22.14
C ALA A 133 24.98 -0.48 -22.01
N ARG A 134 25.18 -1.61 -22.70
CA ARG A 134 24.27 -2.77 -22.60
C ARG A 134 24.20 -3.36 -21.20
N THR A 135 25.34 -3.48 -20.53
CA THR A 135 25.39 -4.01 -19.16
C THR A 135 24.64 -3.08 -18.20
N GLN A 136 24.82 -1.77 -18.33
CA GLN A 136 24.10 -0.79 -17.53
C GLN A 136 22.59 -0.80 -17.82
N GLU A 137 22.19 -0.90 -19.09
CA GLU A 137 20.79 -1.02 -19.51
C GLU A 137 20.13 -2.29 -18.94
N LEU A 138 20.83 -3.43 -19.02
CA LEU A 138 20.35 -4.70 -18.48
C LEU A 138 20.28 -4.66 -16.96
N GLN A 139 21.27 -4.11 -16.27
CA GLN A 139 21.25 -3.94 -14.82
C GLN A 139 20.09 -3.04 -14.38
N ARG A 140 19.81 -1.95 -15.11
CA ARG A 140 18.64 -1.11 -14.87
C ARG A 140 17.35 -1.89 -15.06
N SER A 141 17.22 -2.64 -16.14
CA SER A 141 16.03 -3.45 -16.44
C SER A 141 15.79 -4.54 -15.39
N LEU A 142 16.84 -5.26 -14.98
CA LEU A 142 16.77 -6.27 -13.92
C LEU A 142 16.42 -5.64 -12.57
N ARG A 143 16.96 -4.46 -12.27
CA ARG A 143 16.60 -3.71 -11.06
C ARG A 143 15.10 -3.37 -11.11
N GLN A 144 14.60 -2.83 -12.21
CA GLN A 144 13.17 -2.54 -12.38
C GLN A 144 12.29 -3.80 -12.20
N GLU A 145 12.66 -4.91 -12.84
CA GLU A 145 11.90 -6.18 -12.74
C GLU A 145 11.90 -6.75 -11.32
N SER A 146 13.05 -6.75 -10.65
CA SER A 146 13.17 -7.18 -9.25
C SER A 146 12.29 -6.33 -8.33
N LEU A 147 12.24 -5.02 -8.55
CA LEU A 147 11.42 -4.09 -7.75
C LEU A 147 9.92 -4.35 -7.95
N LEU A 148 9.49 -4.55 -9.20
CA LEU A 148 8.11 -4.92 -9.50
C LEU A 148 7.73 -6.26 -8.85
N ASN A 149 8.61 -7.25 -8.93
CA ASN A 149 8.38 -8.56 -8.32
C ASN A 149 8.34 -8.50 -6.79
N ALA A 150 9.21 -7.70 -6.17
CA ALA A 150 9.21 -7.49 -4.72
C ALA A 150 7.87 -6.91 -4.27
N VAL A 151 7.44 -5.79 -4.86
CA VAL A 151 6.16 -5.16 -4.52
C VAL A 151 4.99 -6.11 -4.75
N THR A 152 4.96 -6.79 -5.90
CA THR A 152 3.89 -7.75 -6.23
C THR A 152 3.80 -8.88 -5.21
N ASN A 153 4.94 -9.42 -4.77
CA ASN A 153 4.98 -10.50 -3.78
C ASN A 153 4.61 -10.03 -2.37
N THR A 154 5.10 -8.86 -1.95
CA THR A 154 4.76 -8.31 -0.63
C THR A 154 3.26 -8.00 -0.55
N ILE A 155 2.67 -7.48 -1.63
CA ILE A 155 1.23 -7.23 -1.68
C ILE A 155 0.43 -8.53 -1.70
N ARG A 156 0.83 -9.53 -2.51
CA ARG A 156 0.10 -10.82 -2.61
C ARG A 156 0.07 -11.59 -1.28
N GLY A 157 1.04 -11.36 -0.39
CA GLY A 157 1.10 -11.99 0.93
C GLY A 157 0.21 -11.35 2.00
N ALA A 158 -0.30 -10.14 1.77
CA ALA A 158 -1.08 -9.42 2.77
C ALA A 158 -2.56 -9.88 2.78
N LEU A 159 -3.08 -10.13 3.98
CA LEU A 159 -4.35 -10.84 4.19
C LEU A 159 -5.59 -9.93 4.24
N ASN A 160 -5.42 -8.62 4.44
CA ASN A 160 -6.51 -7.66 4.64
C ASN A 160 -6.19 -6.32 3.96
N TYR A 161 -7.23 -5.58 3.54
CA TYR A 161 -7.10 -4.32 2.78
C TYR A 161 -6.22 -3.27 3.47
N ARG A 162 -6.42 -3.04 4.77
CA ARG A 162 -5.60 -2.12 5.58
C ARG A 162 -4.12 -2.50 5.59
N GLN A 163 -3.82 -3.79 5.70
CA GLN A 163 -2.44 -4.26 5.79
C GLN A 163 -1.72 -4.12 4.44
N ILE A 164 -2.43 -4.35 3.33
CA ILE A 164 -1.92 -4.07 1.98
C ILE A 164 -1.51 -2.60 1.84
N LEU A 165 -2.37 -1.66 2.24
CA LEU A 165 -2.08 -0.23 2.18
C LEU A 165 -0.80 0.14 2.97
N GLN A 166 -0.69 -0.33 4.22
CA GLN A 166 0.49 -0.09 5.05
C GLN A 166 1.75 -0.68 4.42
N THR A 167 1.68 -1.92 3.95
CA THR A 167 2.80 -2.63 3.32
C THR A 167 3.25 -1.96 2.02
N ILE A 168 2.33 -1.42 1.20
CA ILE A 168 2.68 -0.64 0.01
C ILE A 168 3.52 0.58 0.41
N VAL A 169 3.04 1.35 1.38
CA VAL A 169 3.71 2.58 1.84
C VAL A 169 5.09 2.30 2.39
N GLU A 170 5.22 1.26 3.22
CA GLU A 170 6.51 0.84 3.79
C GLU A 170 7.48 0.35 2.72
N THR A 171 7.00 -0.50 1.81
CA THR A 171 7.84 -1.08 0.75
C THR A 171 8.33 0.01 -0.19
N VAL A 172 7.43 0.87 -0.68
CA VAL A 172 7.77 1.98 -1.57
C VAL A 172 8.70 2.96 -0.86
N GLY A 173 8.35 3.36 0.36
CA GLY A 173 9.12 4.32 1.13
C GLY A 173 10.56 3.86 1.38
N HIS A 174 10.74 2.62 1.83
CA HIS A 174 12.05 2.02 2.03
C HIS A 174 12.82 1.86 0.73
N MET A 175 12.14 1.43 -0.34
CA MET A 175 12.76 1.11 -1.63
C MET A 175 13.32 2.34 -2.36
N PHE A 176 12.63 3.48 -2.26
CA PHE A 176 13.09 4.74 -2.86
C PHE A 176 13.92 5.61 -1.90
N GLU A 177 14.18 5.11 -0.68
CA GLU A 177 14.96 5.79 0.37
C GLU A 177 14.47 7.22 0.65
N VAL A 178 13.16 7.42 0.63
CA VAL A 178 12.53 8.74 0.85
C VAL A 178 12.33 8.99 2.34
N ASP A 179 12.29 10.26 2.72
CA ASP A 179 12.13 10.68 4.11
C ASP A 179 10.73 10.35 4.64
N CYS A 180 9.71 10.60 3.83
CA CYS A 180 8.32 10.32 4.18
C CYS A 180 7.56 9.82 2.95
N CYS A 181 6.70 8.82 3.15
CA CYS A 181 5.81 8.32 2.11
C CYS A 181 4.39 8.23 2.70
N LEU A 182 3.40 8.72 1.96
CA LEU A 182 2.00 8.72 2.37
C LEU A 182 1.13 8.03 1.32
N LEU A 183 0.14 7.28 1.76
CA LEU A 183 -0.90 6.74 0.90
C LEU A 183 -2.26 7.04 1.51
N ARG A 184 -3.15 7.56 0.68
CA ARG A 184 -4.52 7.88 1.07
C ARG A 184 -5.50 7.13 0.17
N PRO A 185 -6.25 6.16 0.70
CA PRO A 185 -7.24 5.43 -0.08
C PRO A 185 -8.41 6.33 -0.46
N VAL A 186 -9.07 6.00 -1.56
CA VAL A 186 -10.24 6.72 -2.09
C VAL A 186 -11.46 5.81 -1.99
N HIS A 187 -12.52 6.32 -1.36
CA HIS A 187 -13.80 5.66 -1.19
C HIS A 187 -14.88 6.55 -1.81
N ASP A 188 -15.75 5.99 -2.66
CA ASP A 188 -16.84 6.71 -3.33
C ASP A 188 -16.40 8.00 -4.04
N ASN A 189 -15.25 7.94 -4.74
CA ASN A 189 -14.64 9.07 -5.43
C ASN A 189 -14.35 10.27 -4.50
N ARG A 190 -14.05 10.00 -3.23
CA ARG A 190 -13.53 10.96 -2.25
C ARG A 190 -12.37 10.35 -1.49
N LEU A 191 -11.38 11.16 -1.15
CA LEU A 191 -10.28 10.71 -0.28
C LEU A 191 -10.84 10.29 1.08
N GLY A 192 -10.48 9.09 1.53
CA GLY A 192 -10.83 8.59 2.85
C GLY A 192 -10.16 9.41 3.96
N ASP A 193 -10.70 9.32 5.17
CA ASP A 193 -10.13 9.99 6.34
C ASP A 193 -8.86 9.32 6.85
N GLU A 194 -8.66 8.04 6.50
CA GLU A 194 -7.48 7.29 6.89
C GLU A 194 -6.27 7.63 6.02
N VAL A 195 -5.11 7.73 6.66
CA VAL A 195 -3.83 8.00 6.01
C VAL A 195 -2.79 7.01 6.52
N PHE A 196 -2.07 6.41 5.58
CA PHE A 196 -1.01 5.45 5.85
C PHE A 196 0.33 6.14 5.61
N VAL A 197 1.27 5.98 6.54
CA VAL A 197 2.52 6.74 6.54
C VAL A 197 3.71 5.81 6.78
N TYR A 198 4.76 6.01 6.00
CA TYR A 198 6.10 5.49 6.23
C TYR A 198 7.04 6.64 6.49
N ARG A 199 8.00 6.42 7.40
CA ARG A 199 9.07 7.36 7.73
C ARG A 199 10.41 6.65 7.66
N SER A 200 11.41 7.34 7.13
CA SER A 200 12.78 6.84 7.13
C SER A 200 13.36 6.78 8.54
N ARG A 201 14.20 5.77 8.79
CA ARG A 201 14.86 5.53 10.07
C ARG A 201 15.73 6.69 10.56
N ARG A 202 16.26 7.49 9.61
CA ARG A 202 17.05 8.72 9.92
C ARG A 202 16.23 9.76 10.69
N ILE A 203 14.93 9.83 10.43
CA ILE A 203 14.03 10.73 11.14
C ILE A 203 13.66 10.11 12.49
N THR A 204 13.44 8.80 12.54
CA THR A 204 13.07 8.07 13.77
C THR A 204 14.18 8.05 14.83
N GLU A 205 15.45 8.14 14.43
CA GLU A 205 16.58 8.26 15.35
C GLU A 205 16.83 9.73 15.80
N ALA A 206 16.43 10.71 14.99
CA ALA A 206 16.42 12.13 15.38
C ALA A 206 15.27 12.47 16.35
N GLU A 207 14.24 11.63 16.43
CA GLU A 207 13.09 11.75 17.33
C GLU A 207 13.46 11.63 18.83
N GLU A 208 14.63 11.05 19.19
CA GLU A 208 15.04 10.98 20.59
C GLU A 208 15.56 12.33 21.14
N HIS A 209 15.96 13.30 20.29
CA HIS A 209 16.68 14.52 20.74
C HIS A 209 16.27 15.87 20.11
N THR A 210 15.23 16.02 19.27
CA THR A 210 15.03 17.33 18.55
C THR A 210 13.58 17.77 18.25
N GLU A 211 13.35 19.11 18.16
CA GLU A 211 12.13 19.84 17.75
C GLU A 211 11.47 19.38 16.44
N LEU A 212 12.16 18.56 15.63
CA LEU A 212 11.63 17.98 14.39
C LEU A 212 10.48 16.97 14.67
N ALA A 213 10.51 16.29 15.83
CA ALA A 213 9.50 15.32 16.25
C ALA A 213 8.10 15.95 16.37
N HIS A 214 8.00 17.13 17.01
CA HIS A 214 6.73 17.85 17.15
C HIS A 214 6.17 18.41 15.83
N ARG A 215 7.01 18.62 14.80
CA ARG A 215 6.57 19.13 13.49
C ARG A 215 5.98 18.01 12.61
N LEU A 216 6.40 16.77 12.81
CA LEU A 216 5.92 15.58 12.11
C LEU A 216 4.86 14.80 12.90
N ASP A 217 4.63 15.09 14.18
CA ASP A 217 3.52 14.54 14.99
C ASP A 217 2.13 14.87 14.41
N ASN A 218 2.03 15.91 13.58
CA ASN A 218 0.81 16.25 12.87
C ASN A 218 0.62 15.35 11.63
N ILE A 219 0.37 14.05 11.83
CA ILE A 219 -0.10 13.16 10.74
C ILE A 219 -1.30 13.81 10.03
N SER A 220 -2.15 14.52 10.77
CA SER A 220 -3.27 15.30 10.24
C SER A 220 -2.84 16.42 9.30
N SER A 221 -1.70 17.10 9.52
CA SER A 221 -1.23 18.13 8.58
C SER A 221 -0.66 17.49 7.32
N LEU A 222 0.11 16.41 7.46
CA LEU A 222 0.67 15.67 6.32
C LEU A 222 -0.41 15.06 5.42
N ALA A 223 -1.57 14.68 5.98
CA ALA A 223 -2.73 14.22 5.22
C ALA A 223 -3.21 15.24 4.17
N HIS A 224 -2.98 16.54 4.40
CA HIS A 224 -3.34 17.61 3.46
C HIS A 224 -2.34 17.79 2.32
N THR A 225 -1.17 17.11 2.37
CA THR A 225 -0.22 17.09 1.25
C THR A 225 -0.65 16.18 0.11
N VAL A 226 -1.68 15.34 0.34
CA VAL A 226 -2.24 14.41 -0.64
C VAL A 226 -3.64 14.86 -1.01
N TRP A 227 -3.86 15.20 -2.28
CA TRP A 227 -5.15 15.61 -2.83
C TRP A 227 -5.61 14.67 -3.95
N GLU A 228 -6.88 14.77 -4.35
CA GLU A 228 -7.43 13.97 -5.44
C GLU A 228 -6.82 14.44 -6.77
N THR A 229 -5.98 13.60 -7.36
CA THR A 229 -5.36 13.81 -8.68
C THR A 229 -5.46 12.52 -9.49
N ARG A 230 -5.55 12.65 -10.81
CA ARG A 230 -5.46 11.53 -11.76
C ARG A 230 -4.20 11.57 -12.63
N ASP A 231 -3.41 12.64 -12.50
CA ASP A 231 -2.14 12.82 -13.18
C ASP A 231 -0.99 12.76 -12.17
N VAL A 232 0.15 12.29 -12.65
CA VAL A 232 1.41 12.30 -11.90
C VAL A 232 1.88 13.74 -11.75
N GLN A 233 2.20 14.14 -10.52
CA GLN A 233 2.68 15.48 -10.21
C GLN A 233 4.08 15.39 -9.62
N VAL A 234 5.01 16.15 -10.19
CA VAL A 234 6.40 16.22 -9.73
C VAL A 234 6.67 17.65 -9.27
N ILE A 235 7.17 17.78 -8.04
CA ILE A 235 7.56 19.05 -7.43
C ILE A 235 9.05 18.96 -7.13
N TYR A 236 9.87 19.71 -7.87
CA TYR A 236 11.33 19.68 -7.71
C TYR A 236 11.79 20.59 -6.57
N ASP A 237 11.15 21.74 -6.37
CA ASP A 237 11.38 22.59 -5.20
C ASP A 237 10.08 23.15 -4.61
N ALA A 238 9.58 22.50 -3.55
CA ALA A 238 8.39 22.91 -2.82
C ALA A 238 8.57 24.21 -2.02
N ARG A 239 9.81 24.74 -1.89
CA ARG A 239 10.05 26.07 -1.32
C ARG A 239 9.77 27.18 -2.34
N SER A 240 9.77 26.84 -3.63
CA SER A 240 9.25 27.70 -4.69
C SER A 240 7.73 27.75 -4.60
N GLN A 241 7.18 28.84 -4.06
CA GLN A 241 5.74 29.01 -3.93
C GLN A 241 5.02 28.98 -5.29
N GLU A 242 5.67 29.37 -6.38
CA GLU A 242 5.07 29.35 -7.72
C GLU A 242 4.83 27.92 -8.23
N GLU A 243 5.80 27.02 -8.04
CA GLU A 243 5.68 25.60 -8.43
C GLU A 243 4.69 24.86 -7.52
N LEU A 244 4.73 25.14 -6.21
CA LEU A 244 3.82 24.53 -5.25
C LEU A 244 2.36 24.96 -5.45
N VAL A 245 2.10 26.24 -5.74
CA VAL A 245 0.74 26.76 -6.00
C VAL A 245 0.18 26.24 -7.33
N ALA A 246 1.03 26.01 -8.33
CA ALA A 246 0.60 25.44 -9.61
C ALA A 246 0.09 24.00 -9.49
N VAL A 247 0.65 23.24 -8.54
CA VAL A 247 0.40 21.80 -8.39
C VAL A 247 -0.55 21.48 -7.23
N CYS A 248 -0.42 22.17 -6.09
CA CYS A 248 -1.21 21.95 -4.89
C CYS A 248 -2.37 22.97 -4.80
N PRO A 249 -3.64 22.53 -4.99
CA PRO A 249 -4.77 23.45 -5.10
C PRO A 249 -5.25 24.04 -3.76
N THR A 250 -4.80 23.50 -2.61
CA THR A 250 -5.29 23.89 -1.28
C THR A 250 -4.25 24.66 -0.48
N GLU A 251 -4.65 25.78 0.11
CA GLU A 251 -3.78 26.57 1.01
C GLU A 251 -3.31 25.75 2.23
N ILE A 252 -4.20 24.89 2.75
CA ILE A 252 -3.89 23.98 3.87
C ILE A 252 -2.79 22.98 3.45
N GLY A 253 -2.85 22.48 2.22
CA GLY A 253 -1.81 21.62 1.66
C GLY A 253 -0.47 22.36 1.58
N GLN A 254 -0.46 23.58 1.04
CA GLN A 254 0.75 24.40 0.93
C GLN A 254 1.40 24.68 2.31
N GLN A 255 0.59 24.97 3.33
CA GLN A 255 1.06 25.12 4.71
C GLN A 255 1.60 23.80 5.28
N ALA A 256 1.04 22.65 4.91
CA ALA A 256 1.54 21.36 5.34
C ALA A 256 2.94 21.07 4.78
N TYR A 257 3.21 21.41 3.52
CA TYR A 257 4.55 21.29 2.91
C TYR A 257 5.61 22.10 3.67
N GLN A 258 5.27 23.34 4.05
CA GLN A 258 6.16 24.21 4.82
C GLN A 258 6.37 23.70 6.26
N THR A 259 5.28 23.29 6.91
CA THR A 259 5.31 22.77 8.29
C THR A 259 6.19 21.53 8.40
N ALA A 260 6.09 20.63 7.42
CA ALA A 260 6.85 19.39 7.33
C ALA A 260 8.25 19.55 6.70
N ASN A 261 8.61 20.77 6.26
CA ASN A 261 9.88 21.07 5.59
C ASN A 261 10.17 20.18 4.37
N ILE A 262 9.13 19.88 3.60
CA ILE A 262 9.23 19.09 2.37
C ILE A 262 9.93 19.97 1.33
N ALA A 263 11.04 19.47 0.79
CA ALA A 263 11.82 20.17 -0.22
C ALA A 263 11.43 19.75 -1.64
N SER A 264 11.10 18.48 -1.85
CA SER A 264 10.66 17.96 -3.15
C SER A 264 9.67 16.82 -2.95
N SER A 265 8.75 16.65 -3.90
CA SER A 265 7.68 15.66 -3.80
C SER A 265 7.32 15.02 -5.14
N LEU A 266 6.90 13.77 -5.09
CA LEU A 266 6.34 13.03 -6.21
C LEU A 266 4.99 12.45 -5.79
N VAL A 267 3.92 12.89 -6.43
CA VAL A 267 2.55 12.45 -6.14
C VAL A 267 2.04 11.64 -7.32
N VAL A 268 1.63 10.39 -7.05
CA VAL A 268 1.24 9.40 -8.05
C VAL A 268 -0.13 8.80 -7.69
N PRO A 269 -1.10 8.83 -8.60
CA PRO A 269 -2.40 8.18 -8.37
C PRO A 269 -2.30 6.67 -8.61
N LEU A 270 -3.00 5.89 -7.80
CA LEU A 270 -3.18 4.44 -7.98
C LEU A 270 -4.53 4.23 -8.66
N ILE A 271 -4.52 3.98 -9.96
CA ILE A 271 -5.74 3.85 -10.78
C ILE A 271 -5.87 2.41 -11.24
N CYS A 272 -7.07 1.84 -11.12
CA CYS A 272 -7.40 0.53 -11.68
C CYS A 272 -8.75 0.62 -12.40
N GLN A 273 -8.80 0.18 -13.66
CA GLN A 273 -10.02 0.20 -14.48
C GLN A 273 -10.73 1.58 -14.52
N GLN A 274 -9.95 2.67 -14.60
CA GLN A 274 -10.44 4.07 -14.57
C GLN A 274 -11.00 4.55 -13.22
N GLU A 275 -11.01 3.71 -12.18
CA GLU A 275 -11.33 4.10 -10.81
C GLU A 275 -10.05 4.48 -10.06
N LEU A 276 -10.07 5.64 -9.39
CA LEU A 276 -9.00 6.06 -8.51
C LEU A 276 -9.12 5.30 -7.18
N MET A 277 -8.15 4.43 -6.91
CA MET A 277 -8.15 3.57 -5.72
C MET A 277 -7.50 4.26 -4.52
N ALA A 278 -6.40 4.97 -4.75
CA ALA A 278 -5.65 5.70 -3.73
C ALA A 278 -4.73 6.75 -4.38
N VAL A 279 -4.17 7.65 -3.58
CA VAL A 279 -3.10 8.57 -4.00
C VAL A 279 -1.90 8.36 -3.11
N LEU A 280 -0.73 8.17 -3.74
CA LEU A 280 0.56 7.95 -3.10
C LEU A 280 1.42 9.21 -3.25
N ALA A 281 2.07 9.66 -2.18
CA ALA A 281 2.98 10.78 -2.20
C ALA A 281 4.31 10.42 -1.55
N LEU A 282 5.40 10.65 -2.26
CA LEU A 282 6.76 10.47 -1.78
C LEU A 282 7.38 11.84 -1.56
N HIS A 283 7.90 12.08 -0.36
CA HIS A 283 8.45 13.36 0.07
C HIS A 283 9.90 13.21 0.48
N GLN A 284 10.73 14.13 -0.01
CA GLN A 284 12.07 14.37 0.52
C GLN A 284 12.05 15.68 1.31
N CYS A 285 12.60 15.65 2.52
CA CYS A 285 12.66 16.78 3.42
C CYS A 285 14.06 17.40 3.40
N GLU A 286 14.15 18.68 3.77
CA GLU A 286 15.38 19.48 3.92
C GLU A 286 16.18 19.75 2.64
N THR A 287 16.56 18.69 1.92
CA THR A 287 17.34 18.77 0.68
C THR A 287 16.46 18.44 -0.53
N PRO A 288 16.43 19.30 -1.56
CA PRO A 288 15.65 19.03 -2.77
C PRO A 288 16.27 17.85 -3.53
N ARG A 289 15.42 16.88 -3.90
CA ARG A 289 15.77 15.75 -4.77
C ARG A 289 15.30 16.04 -6.19
N THR A 290 16.17 15.79 -7.16
CA THR A 290 15.80 15.80 -8.58
C THR A 290 15.31 14.42 -8.97
N TRP A 291 13.99 14.27 -9.12
CA TRP A 291 13.36 13.04 -9.61
C TRP A 291 13.75 12.80 -11.07
N GLN A 292 14.44 11.70 -11.32
CA GLN A 292 14.82 11.31 -12.69
C GLN A 292 13.62 10.64 -13.39
N ASP A 293 13.55 10.75 -14.73
CA ASP A 293 12.44 10.19 -15.50
C ASP A 293 12.28 8.67 -15.31
N ASP A 294 13.38 7.94 -15.15
CA ASP A 294 13.40 6.51 -14.88
C ASP A 294 12.87 6.16 -13.48
N GLU A 295 13.17 7.00 -12.48
CA GLU A 295 12.60 6.88 -11.14
C GLU A 295 11.09 7.14 -11.15
N VAL A 296 10.63 8.20 -11.84
CA VAL A 296 9.21 8.52 -11.96
C VAL A 296 8.45 7.39 -12.65
N GLN A 297 8.96 6.89 -13.78
CA GLN A 297 8.36 5.74 -14.48
C GLN A 297 8.27 4.50 -13.59
N LEU A 298 9.30 4.24 -12.79
CA LEU A 298 9.31 3.11 -11.88
C LEU A 298 8.26 3.24 -10.78
N VAL A 299 8.10 4.42 -10.18
CA VAL A 299 7.06 4.67 -9.17
C VAL A 299 5.67 4.50 -9.79
N VAL A 300 5.46 4.97 -11.02
CA VAL A 300 4.18 4.80 -11.75
C VAL A 300 3.88 3.32 -11.99
N MET A 301 4.84 2.53 -12.48
CA MET A 301 4.65 1.09 -12.68
C MET A 301 4.31 0.37 -11.37
N VAL A 302 4.97 0.76 -10.27
CA VAL A 302 4.70 0.23 -8.93
C VAL A 302 3.30 0.63 -8.44
N ALA A 303 2.88 1.87 -8.69
CA ALA A 303 1.55 2.38 -8.36
C ALA A 303 0.46 1.64 -9.14
N ASP A 304 0.67 1.32 -10.42
CA ASP A 304 -0.29 0.54 -11.22
C ASP A 304 -0.50 -0.86 -10.63
N GLN A 305 0.58 -1.55 -10.23
CA GLN A 305 0.48 -2.86 -9.58
C GLN A 305 -0.20 -2.77 -8.21
N ALA A 306 0.12 -1.74 -7.43
CA ALA A 306 -0.52 -1.47 -6.16
C ALA A 306 -2.03 -1.18 -6.34
N GLY A 307 -2.40 -0.39 -7.34
CA GLY A 307 -3.79 -0.08 -7.68
C GLY A 307 -4.59 -1.34 -8.05
N LEU A 308 -4.02 -2.22 -8.87
CA LEU A 308 -4.62 -3.51 -9.21
C LEU A 308 -4.87 -4.37 -7.95
N ALA A 309 -3.89 -4.47 -7.07
CA ALA A 309 -4.01 -5.28 -5.87
C ALA A 309 -5.01 -4.70 -4.86
N LEU A 310 -5.06 -3.38 -4.72
CA LEU A 310 -6.08 -2.70 -3.90
C LEU A 310 -7.48 -2.94 -4.44
N SER A 311 -7.66 -2.93 -5.76
CA SER A 311 -8.95 -3.25 -6.40
C SER A 311 -9.37 -4.69 -6.09
N GLN A 312 -8.46 -5.66 -6.20
CA GLN A 312 -8.73 -7.06 -5.87
C GLN A 312 -9.07 -7.25 -4.38
N ALA A 313 -8.33 -6.59 -3.48
CA ALA A 313 -8.57 -6.66 -2.04
C ALA A 313 -9.94 -6.07 -1.67
N LYS A 314 -10.30 -4.90 -2.22
CA LYS A 314 -11.61 -4.27 -2.02
C LYS A 314 -12.73 -5.18 -2.51
N ALA A 315 -12.60 -5.76 -3.70
CA ALA A 315 -13.59 -6.70 -4.26
C ALA A 315 -13.72 -7.97 -3.39
N TYR A 316 -12.60 -8.53 -2.91
CA TYR A 316 -12.62 -9.71 -2.05
C TYR A 316 -13.29 -9.43 -0.69
N GLU A 317 -13.01 -8.28 -0.06
CA GLU A 317 -13.67 -7.89 1.18
C GLU A 317 -15.18 -7.68 1.00
N GLN A 318 -15.62 -7.09 -0.11
CA GLN A 318 -17.03 -6.94 -0.43
C GLN A 318 -17.73 -8.30 -0.58
N VAL A 319 -17.15 -9.22 -1.34
CA VAL A 319 -17.69 -10.58 -1.51
C VAL A 319 -17.76 -11.31 -0.16
N ARG A 320 -16.70 -11.20 0.67
CA ARG A 320 -16.67 -11.82 1.99
C ARG A 320 -17.70 -11.23 2.94
N SER A 321 -17.92 -9.92 2.89
CA SER A 321 -18.94 -9.23 3.69
C SER A 321 -20.35 -9.70 3.31
N LEU A 322 -20.64 -9.76 2.00
CA LEU A 322 -21.91 -10.28 1.49
C LEU A 322 -22.15 -11.74 1.88
N ALA A 323 -21.16 -12.62 1.71
CA ALA A 323 -21.25 -14.02 2.11
C ALA A 323 -21.48 -14.17 3.63
N ARG A 324 -20.82 -13.34 4.45
CA ARG A 324 -21.01 -13.32 5.91
C ARG A 324 -22.43 -12.89 6.27
N ARG A 325 -22.97 -11.89 5.57
CA ARG A 325 -24.37 -11.44 5.73
C ARG A 325 -25.35 -12.55 5.36
N GLU A 326 -25.20 -13.20 4.20
CA GLU A 326 -26.07 -14.31 3.78
C GLU A 326 -26.00 -15.50 4.75
N ALA A 327 -24.81 -15.86 5.23
CA ALA A 327 -24.65 -16.94 6.22
C ALA A 327 -25.36 -16.61 7.54
N LEU A 328 -25.32 -15.35 7.97
CA LEU A 328 -25.97 -14.89 9.18
C LEU A 328 -27.49 -14.92 9.04
N VAL A 329 -28.03 -14.43 7.92
CA VAL A 329 -29.46 -14.54 7.58
C VAL A 329 -29.89 -16.01 7.56
N ASN A 330 -29.19 -16.88 6.83
CA ASN A 330 -29.52 -18.31 6.76
C ASN A 330 -29.48 -19.00 8.14
N THR A 331 -28.54 -18.62 9.00
CA THR A 331 -28.45 -19.15 10.37
C THR A 331 -29.67 -18.74 11.20
N ILE A 332 -30.08 -17.47 11.10
CA ILE A 332 -31.29 -16.95 11.76
C ILE A 332 -32.54 -17.68 11.22
N THR A 333 -32.70 -17.75 9.89
CA THR A 333 -33.84 -18.44 9.26
C THR A 333 -33.91 -19.92 9.63
N THR A 334 -32.77 -20.61 9.75
CA THR A 334 -32.73 -22.03 10.14
C THR A 334 -33.12 -22.21 11.60
N ALA A 335 -32.64 -21.34 12.50
CA ALA A 335 -33.04 -21.35 13.90
C ALA A 335 -34.55 -21.14 14.06
N ILE A 336 -35.12 -20.19 13.31
CA ILE A 336 -36.57 -19.94 13.25
C ILE A 336 -37.34 -21.19 12.81
N ARG A 337 -36.87 -21.90 11.78
CA ARG A 337 -37.55 -23.11 11.25
C ARG A 337 -37.35 -24.37 12.12
N SER A 338 -36.42 -24.35 13.07
CA SER A 338 -36.04 -25.54 13.85
C SER A 338 -37.01 -25.88 14.99
N SER A 339 -37.76 -24.88 15.49
CA SER A 339 -38.84 -25.10 16.45
C SER A 339 -40.19 -25.02 15.75
N LEU A 340 -41.15 -25.81 16.24
CA LEU A 340 -42.55 -25.79 15.79
C LEU A 340 -43.44 -25.03 16.79
N ASP A 341 -42.90 -24.59 17.93
CA ASP A 341 -43.62 -23.80 18.92
C ASP A 341 -43.47 -22.30 18.61
N PRO A 342 -44.57 -21.56 18.35
CA PRO A 342 -44.52 -20.12 18.11
C PRO A 342 -43.76 -19.33 19.19
N GLN A 343 -43.86 -19.71 20.46
CA GLN A 343 -43.18 -18.97 21.55
C GLN A 343 -41.66 -19.11 21.48
N ASP A 344 -41.17 -20.32 21.21
CA ASP A 344 -39.74 -20.58 21.04
C ASP A 344 -39.20 -19.89 19.79
N ILE A 345 -39.99 -19.85 18.71
CA ILE A 345 -39.64 -19.12 17.49
C ILE A 345 -39.47 -17.62 17.79
N PHE A 346 -40.44 -16.98 18.45
CA PHE A 346 -40.35 -15.54 18.74
C PHE A 346 -39.19 -15.20 19.68
N SER A 347 -38.96 -16.03 20.70
CA SER A 347 -37.81 -15.89 21.60
C SER A 347 -36.49 -16.00 20.82
N ALA A 348 -36.35 -17.02 19.96
CA ALA A 348 -35.17 -17.22 19.14
C ALA A 348 -34.91 -16.05 18.17
N ILE A 349 -35.95 -15.48 17.54
CA ILE A 349 -35.83 -14.31 16.67
C ILE A 349 -35.27 -13.13 17.46
N THR A 350 -35.91 -12.77 18.56
CA THR A 350 -35.52 -11.58 19.34
C THR A 350 -34.11 -11.70 19.91
N GLN A 351 -33.70 -12.89 20.34
CA GLN A 351 -32.35 -13.14 20.83
C GLN A 351 -31.32 -13.07 19.70
N LYS A 352 -31.53 -13.77 18.59
CA LYS A 352 -30.55 -13.81 17.50
C LYS A 352 -30.40 -12.49 16.77
N LEU A 353 -31.53 -11.79 16.54
CA LEU A 353 -31.51 -10.48 15.91
C LEU A 353 -30.88 -9.42 16.83
N GLY A 354 -31.23 -9.45 18.13
CA GLY A 354 -30.63 -8.57 19.14
C GLY A 354 -29.11 -8.77 19.27
N GLN A 355 -28.64 -10.02 19.24
CA GLN A 355 -27.21 -10.34 19.26
C GLN A 355 -26.50 -9.94 17.96
N ALA A 356 -27.11 -10.19 16.78
CA ALA A 356 -26.51 -9.90 15.49
C ALA A 356 -26.32 -8.39 15.25
N ILE A 357 -27.29 -7.59 15.68
CA ILE A 357 -27.28 -6.13 15.54
C ILE A 357 -26.66 -5.47 16.78
N HIS A 358 -26.27 -6.23 17.82
CA HIS A 358 -25.76 -5.68 19.08
C HIS A 358 -26.65 -4.56 19.64
N ALA A 359 -27.97 -4.76 19.63
CA ALA A 359 -28.93 -3.82 20.20
C ALA A 359 -29.13 -4.11 21.70
N ASP A 360 -29.31 -3.06 22.51
CA ASP A 360 -29.57 -3.20 23.95
C ASP A 360 -30.89 -3.94 24.24
N GLY A 361 -31.84 -3.85 23.30
CA GLY A 361 -33.05 -4.65 23.35
C GLY A 361 -33.67 -4.91 21.99
N CYS A 362 -34.38 -6.03 21.88
CA CYS A 362 -35.16 -6.44 20.72
C CYS A 362 -36.52 -6.96 21.19
N ALA A 363 -37.60 -6.41 20.66
CA ALA A 363 -38.96 -6.88 20.95
C ALA A 363 -39.68 -7.28 19.66
N LEU A 364 -40.40 -8.39 19.69
CA LEU A 364 -41.29 -8.81 18.60
C LEU A 364 -42.72 -8.69 19.09
N SER A 365 -43.53 -7.98 18.33
CA SER A 365 -44.93 -7.74 18.66
C SER A 365 -45.84 -8.12 17.51
N LEU A 366 -46.98 -8.74 17.82
CA LEU A 366 -48.00 -9.09 16.84
C LEU A 366 -49.21 -8.19 17.03
N TRP A 367 -49.69 -7.63 15.93
CA TRP A 367 -50.85 -6.76 15.90
C TRP A 367 -51.31 -6.55 14.45
N THR A 368 -52.58 -6.25 14.28
CA THR A 368 -53.23 -5.93 13.01
C THR A 368 -53.94 -4.60 13.14
N GLU A 369 -54.35 -3.98 12.02
CA GLU A 369 -55.09 -2.71 12.01
C GLU A 369 -56.39 -2.74 12.84
N GLY A 370 -56.98 -3.92 13.04
CA GLY A 370 -58.17 -4.10 13.87
C GLY A 370 -57.90 -4.23 15.37
N ASN A 371 -56.64 -4.28 15.82
CA ASN A 371 -56.29 -4.39 17.23
C ASN A 371 -56.22 -3.01 17.89
N GLU A 372 -56.71 -2.90 19.12
CA GLU A 372 -56.62 -1.66 19.90
C GLU A 372 -55.23 -1.48 20.52
N PHE A 373 -54.58 -2.58 20.93
CA PHE A 373 -53.27 -2.59 21.58
C PHE A 373 -52.30 -3.58 20.93
N VAL A 374 -51.01 -3.28 21.06
CA VAL A 374 -49.91 -4.15 20.62
C VAL A 374 -49.68 -5.28 21.63
N GLN A 375 -49.56 -6.52 21.15
CA GLN A 375 -49.19 -7.67 21.98
C GLN A 375 -47.72 -8.03 21.77
N CYS A 376 -46.89 -7.90 22.81
CA CYS A 376 -45.52 -8.39 22.80
C CYS A 376 -45.52 -9.92 22.89
N VAL A 377 -44.82 -10.59 21.98
CA VAL A 377 -44.72 -12.06 21.93
C VAL A 377 -43.28 -12.56 22.02
N GLY A 378 -42.29 -11.67 21.93
CA GLY A 378 -40.89 -11.97 22.20
C GLY A 378 -40.16 -10.73 22.71
N LEU A 379 -39.26 -10.91 23.68
CA LEU A 379 -38.45 -9.83 24.23
C LEU A 379 -37.06 -10.35 24.59
N HIS A 380 -36.04 -9.64 24.12
CA HIS A 380 -34.65 -9.80 24.50
C HIS A 380 -34.14 -8.45 24.99
N GLU A 381 -33.60 -8.37 26.21
CA GLU A 381 -32.97 -7.17 26.76
C GLU A 381 -31.63 -7.56 27.41
N LEU A 382 -30.59 -6.76 27.16
CA LEU A 382 -29.30 -6.88 27.82
C LEU A 382 -29.36 -6.11 29.16
N THR A 383 -29.20 -6.81 30.29
CA THR A 383 -29.14 -6.14 31.61
C THR A 383 -27.74 -5.56 31.86
N HIS A 384 -27.68 -4.47 32.64
CA HIS A 384 -26.48 -3.66 32.92
C HIS A 384 -25.30 -4.41 33.60
N ASP A 385 -25.42 -5.72 33.83
CA ASP A 385 -24.45 -6.58 34.53
C ASP A 385 -23.98 -7.78 33.68
N GLY A 386 -24.20 -7.76 32.36
CA GLY A 386 -23.73 -8.81 31.44
C GLY A 386 -24.43 -10.17 31.59
N LYS A 387 -25.51 -10.25 32.38
CA LYS A 387 -26.35 -11.46 32.48
C LYS A 387 -27.46 -11.41 31.43
N GLU A 388 -27.42 -12.37 30.50
CA GLU A 388 -28.51 -12.66 29.57
C GLU A 388 -29.77 -13.04 30.36
N VAL A 389 -30.81 -12.21 30.29
CA VAL A 389 -32.15 -12.64 30.68
C VAL A 389 -32.82 -13.18 29.42
N SER A 390 -32.59 -14.47 29.16
CA SER A 390 -33.48 -15.20 28.25
C SER A 390 -34.85 -15.33 28.93
N ALA A 391 -35.91 -15.46 28.13
CA ALA A 391 -37.31 -15.54 28.59
C ALA A 391 -37.65 -16.74 29.51
N GLY A 392 -36.65 -17.43 30.08
CA GLY A 392 -36.77 -18.53 31.04
C GLY A 392 -36.38 -18.22 32.49
N ALA A 393 -36.04 -16.97 32.86
CA ALA A 393 -35.81 -16.61 34.26
C ALA A 393 -37.15 -16.41 35.02
N PRO A 394 -37.25 -16.76 36.32
CA PRO A 394 -38.52 -16.73 37.04
C PRO A 394 -39.09 -15.31 37.11
N LEU A 395 -40.29 -15.13 36.55
CA LEU A 395 -41.06 -13.88 36.50
C LEU A 395 -41.55 -13.39 37.88
N SER A 396 -40.96 -13.84 39.00
CA SER A 396 -41.43 -13.56 40.36
C SER A 396 -41.17 -12.13 40.85
N GLU A 397 -40.37 -11.34 40.13
CA GLU A 397 -40.09 -9.93 40.47
C GLU A 397 -40.90 -8.91 39.66
N TRP A 398 -41.78 -9.36 38.75
CA TRP A 398 -42.52 -8.45 37.85
C TRP A 398 -43.80 -7.86 38.46
N LEU A 399 -44.21 -8.29 39.66
CA LEU A 399 -45.42 -7.82 40.35
C LEU A 399 -45.18 -7.66 41.85
N SER A 400 -44.81 -6.46 42.30
CA SER A 400 -45.14 -6.03 43.67
C SER A 400 -46.63 -5.69 43.75
N GLY A 401 -47.47 -6.72 43.71
CA GLY A 401 -48.93 -6.59 43.80
C GLY A 401 -49.63 -7.93 43.62
N GLN A 402 -49.95 -8.59 44.75
CA GLN A 402 -50.78 -9.78 44.94
C GLN A 402 -51.66 -10.26 43.75
N THR A 403 -51.50 -11.52 43.31
CA THR A 403 -52.40 -12.67 43.60
C THR A 403 -52.21 -13.83 42.61
N ASP A 404 -52.40 -15.04 43.14
CA ASP A 404 -52.70 -16.34 42.53
C ASP A 404 -51.71 -17.08 41.61
N ALA A 405 -51.28 -18.22 42.15
CA ALA A 405 -50.65 -19.33 41.45
C ALA A 405 -51.65 -19.98 40.48
N GLY A 406 -51.55 -19.67 39.19
CA GLY A 406 -52.37 -20.32 38.15
C GLY A 406 -52.24 -19.74 36.73
N SER A 407 -51.67 -18.55 36.55
CA SER A 407 -51.68 -17.84 35.28
C SER A 407 -50.38 -18.06 34.49
N ARG A 408 -50.47 -18.67 33.30
CA ARG A 408 -49.36 -18.78 32.35
C ARG A 408 -48.81 -17.37 32.01
N HIS A 409 -47.53 -17.17 32.36
CA HIS A 409 -46.60 -16.12 31.95
C HIS A 409 -47.03 -15.33 30.70
N GLN A 410 -47.59 -14.13 30.90
CA GLN A 410 -48.08 -13.27 29.83
C GLN A 410 -47.09 -12.11 29.64
N LEU A 411 -46.45 -12.04 28.47
CA LEU A 411 -45.61 -10.91 28.05
C LEU A 411 -46.42 -9.60 28.02
N PRO A 412 -45.79 -8.44 28.19
CA PRO A 412 -46.50 -7.19 28.39
C PRO A 412 -47.34 -6.78 27.18
N LEU A 413 -48.57 -6.35 27.43
CA LEU A 413 -49.42 -5.61 26.49
C LEU A 413 -49.00 -4.14 26.47
N SER A 414 -49.14 -3.51 25.30
CA SER A 414 -48.89 -2.08 25.18
C SER A 414 -49.84 -1.25 26.05
N LEU A 415 -49.32 -0.15 26.60
CA LEU A 415 -50.05 0.82 27.43
C LEU A 415 -50.74 1.90 26.58
N VAL A 416 -50.39 2.00 25.30
CA VAL A 416 -50.87 3.06 24.39
C VAL A 416 -51.56 2.41 23.19
N PRO A 417 -52.78 2.87 22.82
CA PRO A 417 -53.45 2.36 21.64
C PRO A 417 -52.61 2.53 20.37
N ILE A 418 -52.76 1.62 19.41
CA ILE A 418 -52.03 1.68 18.12
C ILE A 418 -52.29 3.02 17.39
N SER A 419 -53.51 3.56 17.53
CA SER A 419 -53.91 4.87 17.01
C SER A 419 -53.18 6.05 17.68
N GLY A 420 -52.72 5.88 18.92
CA GLY A 420 -52.00 6.88 19.70
C GLY A 420 -50.48 6.83 19.57
N ASN A 421 -49.92 5.81 18.91
CA ASN A 421 -48.48 5.67 18.72
C ASN A 421 -48.04 6.17 17.32
N PRO A 422 -47.35 7.32 17.21
CA PRO A 422 -46.96 7.90 15.93
C PRO A 422 -45.92 7.06 15.17
N VAL A 423 -45.10 6.25 15.86
CA VAL A 423 -44.16 5.33 15.21
C VAL A 423 -44.92 4.22 14.48
N LEU A 424 -45.94 3.65 15.13
CA LEU A 424 -46.79 2.61 14.51
C LEU A 424 -47.67 3.18 13.38
N GLN A 425 -48.18 4.41 13.53
CA GLN A 425 -48.91 5.10 12.45
C GLN A 425 -48.02 5.36 11.23
N ARG A 426 -46.75 5.71 11.46
CA ARG A 426 -45.78 5.89 10.37
C ARG A 426 -45.46 4.58 9.68
N LEU A 427 -45.37 3.50 10.44
CA LEU A 427 -45.14 2.15 9.93
C LEU A 427 -46.35 1.63 9.13
N LEU A 428 -47.59 1.91 9.57
CA LEU A 428 -48.82 1.63 8.82
C LEU A 428 -48.92 2.39 7.49
N SER A 429 -48.56 3.67 7.49
CA SER A 429 -48.66 4.52 6.29
C SER A 429 -47.55 4.25 5.27
N THR A 430 -46.34 3.95 5.73
CA THR A 430 -45.18 3.75 4.84
C THR A 430 -44.93 2.29 4.46
N GLN A 431 -45.39 1.34 5.28
CA GLN A 431 -45.02 -0.08 5.18
C GLN A 431 -43.49 -0.32 5.10
N ALA A 432 -42.70 0.64 5.59
CA ALA A 432 -41.25 0.64 5.55
C ALA A 432 -40.67 0.79 6.97
N PRO A 433 -39.39 0.44 7.19
CA PRO A 433 -38.74 0.63 8.48
C PRO A 433 -38.78 2.08 8.93
N VAL A 434 -39.06 2.29 10.21
CA VAL A 434 -38.97 3.60 10.85
C VAL A 434 -37.68 3.64 11.66
N VAL A 435 -36.77 4.52 11.25
CA VAL A 435 -35.43 4.64 11.83
C VAL A 435 -35.32 5.96 12.59
N ILE A 436 -34.97 5.89 13.87
CA ILE A 436 -34.81 7.04 14.75
C ILE A 436 -33.45 6.93 15.44
N HIS A 437 -32.53 7.83 15.08
CA HIS A 437 -31.15 7.81 15.60
C HIS A 437 -31.01 8.43 17.00
N ASP A 438 -31.85 9.41 17.32
CA ASP A 438 -31.96 9.99 18.66
C ASP A 438 -33.41 10.40 18.96
N LEU A 439 -34.05 9.70 19.88
CA LEU A 439 -35.41 9.97 20.36
C LEU A 439 -35.53 11.31 21.10
N CYS A 440 -34.43 11.88 21.61
CA CYS A 440 -34.48 13.21 22.25
C CYS A 440 -34.61 14.36 21.25
N GLN A 441 -34.27 14.14 19.98
CA GLN A 441 -34.52 15.10 18.91
C GLN A 441 -35.96 15.04 18.40
N HIS A 442 -36.68 13.95 18.72
CA HIS A 442 -38.05 13.68 18.32
C HIS A 442 -38.93 13.31 19.52
N PRO A 443 -39.15 14.23 20.48
CA PRO A 443 -39.95 13.96 21.69
C PRO A 443 -41.40 13.56 21.38
N GLU A 444 -41.94 13.97 20.23
CA GLU A 444 -43.24 13.57 19.71
C GLU A 444 -43.33 12.06 19.37
N LEU A 445 -42.20 11.41 19.10
CA LEU A 445 -42.13 9.97 18.81
C LEU A 445 -41.78 9.13 20.05
N ASN A 446 -41.46 9.77 21.17
CA ASN A 446 -41.06 9.12 22.42
C ASN A 446 -42.27 8.80 23.30
N VAL A 447 -43.14 7.93 22.79
CA VAL A 447 -44.30 7.43 23.52
C VAL A 447 -43.94 6.13 24.24
N PRO A 448 -44.14 6.02 25.57
CA PRO A 448 -43.87 4.78 26.31
C PRO A 448 -44.91 3.72 25.95
N ASP A 449 -44.60 2.94 24.91
CA ASP A 449 -45.52 1.98 24.30
C ASP A 449 -45.60 0.65 25.09
N LEU A 450 -44.47 0.13 25.55
CA LEU A 450 -44.39 -1.11 26.33
C LEU A 450 -43.84 -0.79 27.74
N PRO A 451 -44.33 -1.45 28.81
CA PRO A 451 -43.84 -1.30 30.20
C PRO A 451 -42.46 -1.96 30.36
N LEU A 452 -41.48 -1.45 29.64
CA LEU A 452 -40.11 -1.95 29.62
C LEU A 452 -39.25 -1.17 30.60
N ARG A 453 -38.16 -1.80 31.06
CA ARG A 453 -37.36 -1.29 32.18
C ARG A 453 -36.66 0.03 31.90
N SER A 454 -36.45 0.41 30.64
CA SER A 454 -35.67 1.60 30.30
C SER A 454 -36.19 2.31 29.04
N PRO A 455 -36.17 3.65 29.03
CA PRO A 455 -36.53 4.44 27.86
C PRO A 455 -35.44 4.30 26.78
N ALA A 456 -35.85 4.13 25.53
CA ALA A 456 -34.92 4.05 24.41
C ALA A 456 -34.37 5.45 24.06
N ARG A 457 -33.09 5.51 23.69
CA ARG A 457 -32.41 6.67 23.11
C ARG A 457 -32.37 6.60 21.58
N ALA A 458 -32.27 5.41 20.99
CA ALA A 458 -32.42 5.19 19.56
C ALA A 458 -33.34 3.99 19.29
N LEU A 459 -34.09 4.04 18.19
CA LEU A 459 -35.13 3.06 17.88
C LEU A 459 -35.15 2.74 16.38
N LEU A 460 -35.17 1.46 16.05
CA LEU A 460 -35.42 0.93 14.71
C LEU A 460 -36.64 0.00 14.78
N VAL A 461 -37.69 0.30 14.03
CA VAL A 461 -38.90 -0.52 13.97
C VAL A 461 -39.13 -1.01 12.55
N VAL A 462 -39.25 -2.33 12.39
CA VAL A 462 -39.44 -2.99 11.10
C VAL A 462 -40.82 -3.67 11.06
N PRO A 463 -41.62 -3.46 9.99
CA PRO A 463 -42.91 -4.12 9.83
C PRO A 463 -42.76 -5.62 9.53
N LEU A 464 -43.60 -6.45 10.15
CA LEU A 464 -43.84 -7.82 9.72
C LEU A 464 -44.99 -7.82 8.72
N LEU A 465 -44.72 -8.22 7.48
CA LEU A 465 -45.69 -8.18 6.38
C LEU A 465 -46.13 -9.60 5.98
N SER A 466 -47.44 -9.77 5.76
CA SER A 466 -48.04 -10.97 5.16
C SER A 466 -49.10 -10.51 4.16
N ASP A 467 -48.99 -10.94 2.91
CA ASP A 467 -49.91 -10.56 1.81
C ASP A 467 -50.14 -9.04 1.67
N GLY A 468 -49.07 -8.24 1.86
CA GLY A 468 -49.12 -6.78 1.77
C GLY A 468 -49.81 -6.08 2.96
N LYS A 469 -50.11 -6.82 4.03
CA LYS A 469 -50.67 -6.30 5.28
C LYS A 469 -49.69 -6.48 6.44
N ILE A 470 -49.68 -5.52 7.35
CA ILE A 470 -48.88 -5.61 8.58
C ILE A 470 -49.55 -6.56 9.56
N ILE A 471 -48.80 -7.56 10.02
CA ILE A 471 -49.20 -8.55 11.02
C ILE A 471 -48.45 -8.39 12.35
N GLY A 472 -47.52 -7.43 12.40
CA GLY A 472 -46.75 -7.12 13.60
C GLY A 472 -45.57 -6.21 13.31
N SER A 473 -44.68 -6.07 14.29
CA SER A 473 -43.47 -5.27 14.18
C SER A 473 -42.35 -5.84 15.04
N ILE A 474 -41.11 -5.70 14.57
CA ILE A 474 -39.90 -5.93 15.35
C ILE A 474 -39.31 -4.57 15.73
N SER A 475 -39.02 -4.36 17.01
CA SER A 475 -38.49 -3.11 17.55
C SER A 475 -37.11 -3.35 18.19
N LEU A 476 -36.07 -2.76 17.60
CA LEU A 476 -34.68 -2.77 18.09
C LEU A 476 -34.38 -1.43 18.77
N ARG A 477 -33.73 -1.49 19.94
CA ARG A 477 -33.58 -0.34 20.85
C ARG A 477 -32.14 -0.19 21.31
N GLN A 478 -31.69 1.06 21.45
CA GLN A 478 -30.50 1.44 22.21
C GLN A 478 -30.95 2.33 23.37
N MET A 479 -30.56 2.04 24.62
CA MET A 479 -31.10 2.70 25.82
C MET A 479 -30.29 3.93 26.26
N HIS A 480 -28.97 3.92 26.03
CA HIS A 480 -28.06 4.87 26.69
C HIS A 480 -27.44 5.93 25.77
N GLN A 481 -27.32 5.64 24.48
CA GLN A 481 -26.58 6.48 23.53
C GLN A 481 -27.39 6.64 22.24
N PRO A 482 -27.32 7.81 21.58
CA PRO A 482 -27.81 7.93 20.22
C PRO A 482 -27.02 6.95 19.33
N ARG A 483 -27.71 6.34 18.37
CA ARG A 483 -27.12 5.34 17.48
C ARG A 483 -27.47 5.67 16.04
N GLN A 484 -26.44 5.80 15.21
CA GLN A 484 -26.64 5.77 13.78
C GLN A 484 -26.84 4.32 13.33
N TRP A 485 -28.06 4.01 12.89
CA TRP A 485 -28.41 2.73 12.31
C TRP A 485 -27.87 2.70 10.88
N LEU A 486 -26.97 1.75 10.60
CA LEU A 486 -26.36 1.62 9.29
C LEU A 486 -27.36 0.99 8.30
N ALA A 487 -27.24 1.30 7.01
CA ALA A 487 -28.11 0.70 5.97
C ALA A 487 -28.09 -0.84 6.01
N ASP A 488 -26.92 -1.43 6.28
CA ASP A 488 -26.77 -2.87 6.43
C ASP A 488 -27.55 -3.45 7.61
N GLU A 489 -27.68 -2.71 8.72
CA GLU A 489 -28.44 -3.14 9.90
C GLU A 489 -29.94 -3.08 9.64
N ILE A 490 -30.39 -2.06 8.91
CA ILE A 490 -31.79 -1.88 8.52
C ILE A 490 -32.18 -3.01 7.56
N ASP A 491 -31.37 -3.25 6.53
CA ASP A 491 -31.66 -4.32 5.57
C ASP A 491 -31.60 -5.70 6.23
N LEU A 492 -30.68 -5.92 7.19
CA LEU A 492 -30.60 -7.19 7.93
C LEU A 492 -31.84 -7.41 8.80
N ALA A 493 -32.39 -6.36 9.40
CA ALA A 493 -33.62 -6.46 10.19
C ALA A 493 -34.87 -6.63 9.31
N GLN A 494 -34.82 -6.20 8.04
CA GLN A 494 -35.88 -6.39 7.05
C GLN A 494 -35.88 -7.76 6.39
N ALA A 495 -34.71 -8.36 6.20
CA ALA A 495 -34.53 -9.69 5.61
C ALA A 495 -35.00 -10.80 6.55
#